data_AF-A0A0F9VA37-F1
#
_entry.id   AF-A0A0F9VA37-F1
#
_cell.length_a   1.000
_cell.length_b   1.000
_cell.length_c   1.000
_cell.angle_alpha   90.00
_cell.angle_beta   90.00
_cell.angle_gamma   90.00
#
_symmetry.space_group_name_H-M   'P 1'
#
loop_
_entity.id
_entity.type
_entity.pdbx_description
1 polymer ?
#
loop_
_entity_poly.entity_id
_entity_poly.type
_entity_poly.pdbx_seq_one_letter_code
_entity_poly.pdbx_strand_id
1 'polypeptide(L)'
;MGRGLLRYPNILREHNFRQEIAATKTARLWETATNSKRLKDRQGAIADLYRIGYHTNELVSGLGISKVKVSRALKAEGVLPGHFRGHYCLSKKEWVDKKAEYGYRCAYCGKKAKQLTVEHIVALSQGGEDIKSNIIPACSTCNKSKNKRPLIDWPGFRGLQLNQDMI
;
A
#
# COMPACT_ATOMS: atom_id res chain seq x y z
N MET A 1 33.96 13.30 -6.01
CA MET A 1 33.10 12.85 -4.88
C MET A 1 31.74 13.52 -5.01
N GLY A 2 30.80 12.94 -5.76
CA GLY A 2 29.46 13.53 -5.97
C GLY A 2 28.51 13.09 -4.87
N ARG A 3 27.93 14.04 -4.13
CA ARG A 3 26.84 13.77 -3.17
C ARG A 3 25.61 13.34 -3.98
N GLY A 4 25.18 12.09 -3.82
CA GLY A 4 23.98 11.58 -4.45
C GLY A 4 22.77 12.37 -3.96
N LEU A 5 22.11 13.09 -4.86
CA LEU A 5 20.81 13.71 -4.63
C LEU A 5 19.81 12.63 -4.16
N LEU A 6 19.13 12.88 -3.05
CA LEU A 6 18.00 12.07 -2.58
C LEU A 6 16.97 12.00 -3.72
N ARG A 7 16.81 10.81 -4.31
CA ARG A 7 15.76 10.57 -5.30
C ARG A 7 14.46 10.32 -4.56
N TYR A 8 13.73 11.39 -4.25
CA TYR A 8 12.34 11.30 -3.84
C TYR A 8 11.56 10.59 -4.97
N PRO A 9 10.87 9.47 -4.70
CA PRO A 9 10.11 8.77 -5.74
C PRO A 9 9.10 9.70 -6.41
N ASN A 10 8.87 9.54 -7.72
CA ASN A 10 7.95 10.38 -8.49
C ASN A 10 6.53 10.34 -7.90
N ILE A 11 6.14 11.45 -7.28
CA ILE A 11 4.84 11.71 -6.66
C ILE A 11 3.94 12.41 -7.68
N LEU A 12 2.98 11.70 -8.26
CA LEU A 12 1.78 12.27 -8.87
C LEU A 12 0.63 11.32 -8.48
N ARG A 13 -0.29 11.67 -7.60
CA ARG A 13 -1.34 12.68 -7.83
C ARG A 13 -1.87 13.18 -6.49
N GLU A 14 -1.49 14.42 -6.18
CA GLU A 14 -2.11 15.47 -5.33
C GLU A 14 -0.98 16.37 -4.82
N HIS A 15 -0.57 17.29 -5.69
CA HIS A 15 0.66 18.07 -5.59
C HIS A 15 0.58 19.17 -4.52
N ASN A 16 -0.63 19.58 -4.09
CA ASN A 16 -0.80 20.72 -3.19
C ASN A 16 -0.73 20.35 -1.70
N PHE A 17 -1.00 19.10 -1.30
CA PHE A 17 -0.91 18.68 0.11
C PHE A 17 0.51 18.24 0.52
N ARG A 18 1.36 17.89 -0.46
CA ARG A 18 2.69 17.30 -0.21
C ARG A 18 3.83 18.31 -0.16
N GLN A 19 3.70 19.49 -0.78
CA GLN A 19 4.70 20.56 -0.68
C GLN A 19 4.76 21.16 0.74
N GLU A 20 3.65 21.21 1.48
CA GLU A 20 3.64 21.61 2.90
C GLU A 20 4.26 20.53 3.83
N ILE A 21 4.09 19.24 3.50
CA ILE A 21 4.64 18.11 4.26
C ILE A 21 6.16 17.92 4.02
N ALA A 22 6.64 18.28 2.83
CA ALA A 22 8.07 18.39 2.54
C ALA A 22 8.77 19.44 3.42
N ALA A 23 8.03 20.33 4.09
CA ALA A 23 8.61 21.50 4.73
C ALA A 23 9.20 21.29 6.14
N THR A 24 8.88 20.25 6.93
CA THR A 24 9.56 20.09 8.26
C THR A 24 9.67 18.68 8.82
N LYS A 25 8.56 17.95 9.03
CA LYS A 25 8.62 16.65 9.76
C LYS A 25 9.06 15.49 8.87
N THR A 26 8.44 15.32 7.70
CA THR A 26 8.74 14.22 6.79
C THR A 26 10.16 14.32 6.23
N ALA A 27 10.61 15.52 5.86
CA ALA A 27 11.98 15.74 5.39
C ALA A 27 13.03 15.35 6.46
N ARG A 28 12.82 15.74 7.73
CA ARG A 28 13.68 15.33 8.85
C ARG A 28 13.69 13.81 9.04
N LEU A 29 12.55 13.14 8.86
CA LEU A 29 12.48 11.67 8.93
C LEU A 29 13.27 11.02 7.78
N TRP A 30 13.14 11.51 6.56
CA TRP A 30 13.94 11.03 5.41
C TRP A 30 15.44 11.24 5.62
N GLU A 31 15.82 12.42 6.10
CA GLU A 31 17.21 12.73 6.43
C GLU A 31 17.73 11.82 7.55
N THR A 32 16.94 11.61 8.61
CA THR A 32 17.31 10.73 9.72
C THR A 32 17.45 9.28 9.26
N ALA A 33 16.50 8.79 8.47
CA ALA A 33 16.51 7.43 7.91
C ALA A 33 17.73 7.19 7.00
N THR A 34 18.19 8.23 6.30
CA THR A 34 19.32 8.14 5.37
C THR A 34 20.67 8.33 6.06
N ASN A 35 20.79 9.39 6.87
CA ASN A 35 22.08 9.94 7.30
C ASN A 35 22.43 9.64 8.76
N SER A 36 21.48 9.22 9.60
CA SER A 36 21.81 8.97 11.01
C SER A 36 22.80 7.82 11.17
N LYS A 37 23.85 8.06 11.96
CA LYS A 37 24.85 7.04 12.33
C LYS A 37 24.29 6.01 13.31
N ARG A 38 23.23 6.37 14.06
CA ARG A 38 22.60 5.48 15.05
C ARG A 38 21.59 4.58 14.35
N LEU A 39 21.69 3.27 14.60
CA LEU A 39 20.75 2.30 14.01
C LEU A 39 19.31 2.54 14.50
N LYS A 40 19.13 2.78 15.80
CA LYS A 40 17.82 3.03 16.41
C LYS A 40 17.09 4.22 15.76
N ASP A 41 17.79 5.33 15.57
CA ASP A 41 17.22 6.53 14.95
C ASP A 41 16.77 6.28 13.50
N ARG A 42 17.57 5.55 12.71
CA ARG A 42 17.18 5.15 11.35
C ARG A 42 15.95 4.26 11.35
N GLN A 43 15.90 3.28 12.25
CA GLN A 43 14.77 2.35 12.36
C GLN A 43 13.50 3.08 12.75
N GLY A 44 13.58 3.95 13.77
CA GLY A 44 12.49 4.84 14.18
C GLY A 44 12.00 5.71 13.03
N ALA A 45 12.90 6.35 12.29
CA ALA A 45 12.52 7.19 11.16
C ALA A 45 11.84 6.40 10.02
N ILE A 46 12.32 5.19 9.71
CA ILE A 46 11.68 4.30 8.74
C ILE A 46 10.27 3.91 9.20
N ALA A 47 10.10 3.59 10.48
CA ALA A 47 8.81 3.26 11.07
C ALA A 47 7.83 4.44 11.07
N ASP A 48 8.32 5.65 11.34
CA ASP A 48 7.50 6.86 11.31
C ASP A 48 7.10 7.24 9.88
N LEU A 49 8.00 7.11 8.90
CA LEU A 49 7.64 7.23 7.49
C LEU A 49 6.54 6.22 7.12
N TYR A 50 6.64 4.99 7.61
CA TYR A 50 5.61 3.97 7.40
C TYR A 50 4.26 4.35 8.02
N ARG A 51 4.27 4.85 9.27
CA ARG A 51 3.06 5.28 9.98
C ARG A 51 2.34 6.45 9.30
N ILE A 52 3.08 7.34 8.64
CA ILE A 52 2.50 8.47 7.89
C ILE A 52 2.11 8.11 6.45
N GLY A 53 2.22 6.84 6.06
CA GLY A 53 1.68 6.31 4.81
C GLY A 53 2.68 5.88 3.75
N TYR A 54 4.00 5.96 3.99
CA TYR A 54 4.98 5.43 3.04
C TYR A 54 5.05 3.90 3.12
N HIS A 55 4.80 3.22 2.02
CA HIS A 55 4.83 1.77 1.98
C HIS A 55 6.24 1.21 1.70
N THR A 56 6.43 -0.09 1.97
CA THR A 56 7.74 -0.74 1.89
C THR A 56 8.46 -0.51 0.56
N ASN A 57 7.75 -0.52 -0.57
CA ASN A 57 8.36 -0.31 -1.88
C ASN A 57 8.85 1.14 -2.08
N GLU A 58 8.10 2.13 -1.58
CA GLU A 58 8.49 3.54 -1.63
C GLU A 58 9.71 3.80 -0.75
N LEU A 59 9.76 3.17 0.44
CA LEU A 59 10.91 3.23 1.34
C LEU A 59 12.15 2.58 0.73
N VAL A 60 11.99 1.41 0.09
CA VAL A 60 13.08 0.74 -0.63
C VAL A 60 13.61 1.63 -1.75
N SER A 61 12.72 2.19 -2.58
CA SER A 61 13.10 3.03 -3.71
C SER A 61 13.72 4.35 -3.27
N GLY A 62 13.14 5.02 -2.27
CA GLY A 62 13.58 6.35 -1.84
C GLY A 62 14.83 6.33 -0.97
N LEU A 63 15.00 5.33 -0.10
CA LEU A 63 16.16 5.22 0.80
C LEU A 63 17.32 4.43 0.17
N GLY A 64 17.08 3.74 -0.95
CA GLY A 64 18.08 2.87 -1.56
C GLY A 64 18.48 1.70 -0.64
N ILE A 65 17.56 1.18 0.17
CA ILE A 65 17.80 0.08 1.11
C ILE A 65 17.01 -1.18 0.73
N SER A 66 17.50 -2.35 1.12
CA SER A 66 16.82 -3.61 0.81
C SER A 66 15.50 -3.75 1.59
N LYS A 67 14.56 -4.48 1.00
CA LYS A 67 13.26 -4.82 1.63
C LYS A 67 13.41 -5.49 3.00
N VAL A 68 14.44 -6.31 3.16
CA VAL A 68 14.78 -6.96 4.44
C VAL A 68 15.17 -5.93 5.51
N LYS A 69 15.91 -4.88 5.14
CA LYS A 69 16.29 -3.80 6.08
C LYS A 69 15.08 -3.00 6.53
N VAL A 70 14.16 -2.67 5.60
CA VAL A 70 12.88 -2.03 5.95
C VAL A 70 12.10 -2.90 6.92
N SER A 71 11.90 -4.18 6.60
CA SER A 71 11.14 -5.11 7.46
C SER A 71 11.73 -5.24 8.88
N ARG A 72 13.07 -5.30 9.00
CA ARG A 72 13.75 -5.33 10.31
C ARG A 72 13.55 -4.04 11.09
N ALA A 73 13.58 -2.88 10.43
CA ALA A 73 13.33 -1.59 11.06
C ALA A 73 11.91 -1.49 11.61
N LEU A 74 10.91 -1.84 10.80
CA LEU A 74 9.51 -1.84 11.24
C LEU A 74 9.30 -2.77 12.44
N LYS A 75 9.81 -4.00 12.37
CA LYS A 75 9.68 -4.98 13.45
C LYS A 75 10.35 -4.51 14.76
N ALA A 76 11.51 -3.85 14.67
CA ALA A 76 12.22 -3.31 15.84
C ALA A 76 11.41 -2.23 16.57
N GLU A 77 10.61 -1.46 15.83
CA GLU A 77 9.78 -0.37 16.35
C GLU A 77 8.34 -0.82 16.67
N GLY A 78 8.10 -2.13 16.74
CA GLY A 78 6.76 -2.69 16.98
C GLY A 78 5.76 -2.41 15.85
N VAL A 79 6.22 -1.89 14.70
CA VAL A 79 5.40 -1.74 13.51
C VAL A 79 5.34 -3.09 12.82
N LEU A 80 4.15 -3.67 12.82
CA LEU A 80 3.86 -4.85 12.02
C LEU A 80 3.36 -4.36 10.66
N PRO A 81 4.21 -4.31 9.61
CA PRO A 81 3.71 -4.13 8.26
C PRO A 81 2.71 -5.26 8.01
N GLY A 82 1.47 -4.91 7.67
CA GLY A 82 0.47 -5.90 7.33
C GLY A 82 1.06 -6.79 6.24
N HIS A 83 1.19 -8.10 6.45
CA HIS A 83 1.68 -8.99 5.42
C HIS A 83 0.73 -10.16 5.28
N PHE A 84 -0.35 -9.95 4.54
CA PHE A 84 -1.32 -10.97 4.23
C PHE A 84 -1.16 -11.40 2.78
N ARG A 85 -0.77 -12.67 2.55
CA ARG A 85 -0.59 -13.27 1.21
C ARG A 85 0.29 -12.45 0.25
N GLY A 86 1.32 -11.78 0.75
CA GLY A 86 2.24 -10.98 -0.07
C GLY A 86 1.85 -9.50 -0.20
N HIS A 87 0.75 -9.07 0.42
CA HIS A 87 0.29 -7.67 0.43
C HIS A 87 0.75 -6.96 1.70
N TYR A 88 1.52 -5.88 1.53
CA TYR A 88 2.18 -5.09 2.57
C TYR A 88 1.23 -4.07 3.25
N CYS A 89 0.09 -3.78 2.64
CA CYS A 89 -0.91 -2.86 3.19
C CYS A 89 -2.00 -3.54 4.02
N LEU A 90 -1.99 -4.88 4.12
CA LEU A 90 -3.05 -5.64 4.80
C LEU A 90 -2.49 -6.68 5.75
N SER A 91 -2.97 -6.64 6.99
CA SER A 91 -2.91 -7.74 7.94
C SER A 91 -4.08 -8.71 7.74
N LYS A 92 -4.01 -9.88 8.40
CA LYS A 92 -5.12 -10.85 8.39
C LYS A 92 -6.41 -10.27 8.95
N LYS A 93 -6.33 -9.43 9.99
CA LYS A 93 -7.50 -8.75 10.58
C LYS A 93 -8.09 -7.73 9.61
N GLU A 94 -7.26 -6.86 9.03
CA GLU A 94 -7.74 -5.86 8.07
C GLU A 94 -8.35 -6.50 6.81
N TRP A 95 -7.87 -7.66 6.40
CA TRP A 95 -8.53 -8.43 5.35
C TRP A 95 -9.90 -8.96 5.76
N VAL A 96 -10.08 -9.39 7.01
CA VAL A 96 -11.40 -9.77 7.52
C VAL A 96 -12.32 -8.56 7.54
N ASP A 97 -11.86 -7.42 8.04
CA ASP A 97 -12.62 -6.18 8.11
C ASP A 97 -12.99 -5.69 6.68
N LYS A 98 -12.05 -5.74 5.73
CA LYS A 98 -12.29 -5.42 4.31
C LYS A 98 -13.30 -6.35 3.65
N LYS A 99 -13.37 -7.64 4.01
CA LYS A 99 -14.46 -8.52 3.52
C LYS A 99 -15.80 -8.17 4.13
N ALA A 100 -15.84 -7.78 5.40
CA ALA A 100 -17.06 -7.39 6.09
C ALA A 100 -17.68 -6.12 5.49
N GLU A 101 -16.85 -5.14 5.11
CA GLU A 101 -17.26 -3.93 4.36
C GLU A 101 -18.02 -4.26 3.05
N TYR A 102 -17.74 -5.42 2.45
CA TYR A 102 -18.40 -5.91 1.23
C TYR A 102 -19.42 -7.02 1.52
N GLY A 103 -19.87 -7.20 2.77
CA GLY A 103 -20.84 -8.22 3.16
C GLY A 103 -20.38 -9.65 2.84
N TYR A 104 -19.07 -9.89 2.86
CA TYR A 104 -18.43 -11.14 2.45
C TYR A 104 -18.80 -11.57 1.01
N ARG A 105 -18.97 -10.60 0.11
CA ARG A 105 -19.28 -10.80 -1.31
C ARG A 105 -18.17 -10.26 -2.21
N CYS A 106 -18.18 -10.69 -3.46
CA CYS A 106 -17.31 -10.15 -4.49
C CYS A 106 -17.68 -8.68 -4.77
N ALA A 107 -16.70 -7.79 -4.67
CA ALA A 107 -16.82 -6.37 -4.96
C ALA A 107 -17.25 -6.06 -6.40
N TYR A 108 -17.09 -6.99 -7.34
CA TYR A 108 -17.50 -6.77 -8.73
C TYR A 108 -18.89 -7.33 -9.05
N CYS A 109 -19.17 -8.58 -8.68
CA CYS A 109 -20.41 -9.25 -9.08
C CYS A 109 -21.45 -9.38 -7.96
N GLY A 110 -21.14 -8.98 -6.72
CA GLY A 110 -22.05 -9.02 -5.57
C GLY A 110 -22.38 -10.43 -5.06
N LYS A 111 -21.89 -11.47 -5.73
CA LYS A 111 -22.13 -12.86 -5.36
C LYS A 111 -21.27 -13.26 -4.16
N LYS A 112 -21.84 -14.07 -3.27
CA LYS A 112 -21.07 -14.80 -2.24
C LYS A 112 -20.12 -15.77 -2.95
N ALA A 113 -18.92 -15.92 -2.42
CA ALA A 113 -17.93 -16.87 -2.92
C ALA A 113 -17.37 -17.69 -1.77
N LYS A 114 -17.07 -18.98 -2.02
CA LYS A 114 -16.42 -19.85 -1.02
C LYS A 114 -15.09 -19.27 -0.55
N GLN A 115 -14.35 -18.63 -1.46
CA GLN A 115 -13.13 -17.90 -1.16
C GLN A 115 -13.11 -16.58 -1.94
N LEU A 116 -12.78 -15.50 -1.23
CA LEU A 116 -12.46 -14.20 -1.81
C LEU A 116 -10.95 -14.05 -1.90
N THR A 117 -10.48 -13.53 -3.03
CA THR A 117 -9.09 -13.18 -3.27
C THR A 117 -8.89 -11.69 -3.05
N VAL A 118 -7.69 -11.34 -2.63
CA VAL A 118 -7.22 -9.95 -2.59
C VAL A 118 -7.04 -9.50 -4.04
N GLU A 119 -7.69 -8.40 -4.41
CA GLU A 119 -7.59 -7.86 -5.76
C GLU A 119 -7.24 -6.38 -5.71
N HIS A 120 -6.30 -5.96 -6.56
CA HIS A 120 -6.00 -4.55 -6.78
C HIS A 120 -6.94 -3.97 -7.83
N ILE A 121 -7.62 -2.86 -7.53
CA ILE A 121 -8.48 -2.15 -8.49
C ILE A 121 -7.64 -1.76 -9.72
N VAL A 122 -6.54 -1.03 -9.47
CA VAL A 122 -5.48 -0.78 -10.45
C VAL A 122 -4.40 -1.84 -10.24
N ALA A 123 -4.14 -2.66 -11.26
CA ALA A 123 -3.16 -3.73 -11.15
C ALA A 123 -1.75 -3.17 -10.86
N LEU A 124 -0.96 -3.89 -10.06
CA LEU A 124 0.44 -3.53 -9.77
C LEU A 124 1.27 -3.37 -11.05
N SER A 125 1.06 -4.25 -12.04
CA SER A 125 1.73 -4.19 -13.35
C SER A 125 1.29 -3.03 -14.24
N GLN A 126 0.29 -2.25 -13.81
CA GLN A 126 -0.18 -1.03 -14.45
C GLN A 126 0.08 0.21 -13.58
N GLY A 127 0.98 0.10 -12.60
CA GLY A 127 1.34 1.21 -11.70
C GLY A 127 0.39 1.39 -10.52
N GLY A 128 -0.52 0.45 -10.27
CA GLY A 128 -1.32 0.45 -9.05
C GLY A 128 -0.46 0.21 -7.81
N GLU A 129 -0.82 0.85 -6.71
CA GLU A 129 -0.09 0.72 -5.45
C GLU A 129 -0.66 -0.41 -4.59
N ASP A 130 0.18 -1.05 -3.78
CA ASP A 130 -0.26 -2.04 -2.80
C ASP A 130 -0.74 -1.32 -1.53
N ILE A 131 -1.86 -0.61 -1.61
CA ILE A 131 -2.48 0.19 -0.55
C ILE A 131 -3.93 -0.24 -0.30
N LYS A 132 -4.44 -0.06 0.93
CA LYS A 132 -5.78 -0.53 1.34
C LYS A 132 -6.92 -0.03 0.46
N SER A 133 -6.84 1.22 -0.01
CA SER A 133 -7.86 1.82 -0.90
C SER A 133 -7.85 1.24 -2.31
N ASN A 134 -6.72 0.68 -2.74
CA ASN A 134 -6.61 -0.03 -4.01
C ASN A 134 -6.97 -1.52 -3.85
N ILE A 135 -7.23 -2.01 -2.64
CA ILE A 135 -7.56 -3.42 -2.39
C ILE A 135 -9.06 -3.62 -2.17
N ILE A 136 -9.62 -4.59 -2.89
CA ILE A 136 -11.00 -5.05 -2.75
C ILE A 136 -11.09 -6.58 -2.72
N PRO A 137 -12.16 -7.14 -2.14
CA PRO A 137 -12.41 -8.58 -2.22
C PRO A 137 -13.06 -8.97 -3.53
N ALA A 138 -12.45 -9.88 -4.28
CA ALA A 138 -13.02 -10.40 -5.53
C ALA A 138 -13.16 -11.93 -5.49
N CYS A 139 -14.13 -12.49 -6.21
CA CYS A 139 -14.13 -13.93 -6.47
C CYS A 139 -13.05 -14.27 -7.51
N SER A 140 -12.57 -15.52 -7.49
CA SER A 140 -11.52 -15.98 -8.42
C SER A 140 -11.90 -15.81 -9.89
N THR A 141 -13.17 -15.98 -10.25
CA THR A 141 -13.67 -15.79 -11.62
C THR A 141 -13.56 -14.34 -12.07
N CYS A 142 -14.04 -13.39 -11.26
CA CYS A 142 -13.96 -11.96 -11.59
C CYS A 142 -12.52 -11.47 -11.61
N ASN A 143 -11.73 -11.84 -10.60
CA ASN A 143 -10.30 -11.47 -10.52
C ASN A 143 -9.54 -11.96 -11.78
N LYS A 144 -9.69 -13.24 -12.15
CA LYS A 144 -9.07 -13.79 -13.38
C LYS A 144 -9.59 -13.13 -14.65
N SER A 145 -10.89 -12.82 -14.72
CA SER A 145 -11.51 -12.18 -15.89
C SER A 145 -10.98 -10.74 -16.09
N LYS A 146 -10.88 -9.96 -15.01
CA LYS A 146 -10.33 -8.60 -15.03
C LYS A 146 -8.83 -8.63 -15.33
N ASN A 147 -8.07 -9.50 -14.66
CA ASN A 147 -6.62 -9.62 -14.81
C ASN A 147 -5.96 -8.24 -14.63
N LYS A 148 -5.00 -7.88 -15.48
CA LYS A 148 -4.31 -6.59 -15.48
C LYS A 148 -5.09 -5.46 -16.17
N ARG A 149 -6.31 -5.68 -16.65
CA ARG A 149 -7.04 -4.65 -17.41
C ARG A 149 -7.48 -3.50 -16.49
N PRO A 150 -7.44 -2.25 -16.97
CA PRO A 150 -8.21 -1.17 -16.35
C PRO A 150 -9.70 -1.55 -16.26
N LEU A 151 -10.40 -1.06 -15.23
CA LEU A 151 -11.82 -1.38 -15.03
C LEU A 151 -12.68 -0.97 -16.22
N ILE A 152 -12.37 0.18 -16.83
CA ILE A 152 -13.09 0.71 -18.00
C ILE A 152 -12.96 -0.21 -19.22
N ASP A 153 -11.82 -0.89 -19.36
CA ASP A 153 -11.53 -1.79 -20.47
C ASP A 153 -11.96 -3.24 -20.19
N TRP A 154 -12.47 -3.52 -18.98
CA TRP A 154 -12.91 -4.85 -18.61
C TRP A 154 -14.41 -5.02 -18.94
N PRO A 155 -14.79 -5.87 -19.92
CA PRO A 155 -16.20 -6.02 -20.33
C PRO A 155 -17.13 -6.53 -19.23
N GLY A 156 -16.57 -7.21 -18.21
CA GLY A 156 -17.31 -7.73 -17.06
C GLY A 156 -17.55 -6.70 -15.97
N PHE A 157 -17.03 -5.47 -16.09
CA PHE A 157 -17.22 -4.43 -15.09
C PHE A 157 -18.63 -3.83 -15.21
N ARG A 158 -19.36 -3.83 -14.10
CA ARG A 158 -20.73 -3.30 -13.99
C ARG A 158 -20.89 -2.31 -12.83
N GLY A 159 -19.78 -1.83 -12.27
CA GLY A 159 -19.73 -1.05 -11.04
C GLY A 159 -19.33 -1.90 -9.82
N LEU A 160 -18.83 -1.22 -8.79
CA LEU A 160 -18.48 -1.84 -7.51
C LEU A 160 -19.74 -2.08 -6.67
N GLN A 161 -19.81 -3.25 -6.05
CA GLN A 161 -20.91 -3.71 -5.20
C GLN A 161 -20.49 -3.53 -3.75
N LEU A 162 -20.88 -2.40 -3.16
CA LEU A 162 -20.66 -2.12 -1.74
C LEU A 162 -21.78 -2.74 -0.90
N ASN A 163 -21.50 -3.01 0.38
CA ASN A 163 -22.55 -3.41 1.30
C ASN A 163 -23.45 -2.21 1.59
N GLN A 164 -24.70 -2.25 1.14
CA GLN A 164 -25.68 -1.17 1.36
C GLN A 164 -26.12 -1.07 2.83
N ASP A 165 -25.92 -2.14 3.62
CA ASP A 165 -26.29 -2.19 5.05
C ASP A 165 -25.26 -1.49 5.97
N MET A 166 -24.21 -0.89 5.40
CA MET A 166 -23.10 -0.24 6.12
C MET A 166 -22.96 1.26 5.80
N ILE A 167 -23.93 1.84 5.08
CA ILE A 167 -24.00 3.27 4.72
C ILE A 167 -25.13 3.93 5.49
#